data_AF-A0A973V029-F1
#
_entry.id   AF-A0A973V029-F1
#
_cell.length_a   1.000
_cell.length_b   1.000
_cell.length_c   1.000
_cell.angle_alpha   90.00
_cell.angle_beta   90.00
_cell.angle_gamma   90.00
#
_symmetry.space_group_name_H-M   'P 1'
#
loop_
_entity.id
_entity.type
_entity.pdbx_description
1 polymer ?
#
loop_
_entity_poly.entity_id
_entity_poly.type
_entity_poly.pdbx_seq_one_letter_code
_entity_poly.pdbx_strand_id
1 'polypeptide(L)'
;GMGADGVVPGLGNVDPHGYVRLYRAARAGDWTGARTEQERLFRLFGLVGAGGPHMGRGSSALGAFKAALHLRGVIAHPTTALPQIPLDADEIAVVAKYLTTADLL
;
A
#
# COMPACT_ATOMS: atom_id res chain seq x y z
N GLY A 1 -17.89 -2.60 11.61
CA GLY A 1 -16.72 -1.75 11.36
C GLY A 1 -15.51 -2.64 11.32
N MET A 2 -14.70 -2.60 10.27
CA MET A 2 -13.52 -3.45 10.18
C MET A 2 -12.47 -2.95 11.17
N GLY A 3 -12.20 -3.78 12.18
CA GLY A 3 -11.23 -3.52 13.24
C GLY A 3 -9.82 -3.34 12.68
N ALA A 4 -9.17 -2.27 13.12
CA ALA A 4 -7.78 -1.95 12.81
C ALA A 4 -7.02 -1.74 14.13
N ASP A 5 -6.94 -2.80 14.94
CA ASP A 5 -5.96 -2.92 16.02
C ASP A 5 -4.71 -3.71 15.55
N GLY A 6 -4.52 -3.79 14.22
CA GLY A 6 -3.45 -4.54 13.57
C GLY A 6 -3.06 -3.96 12.21
N VAL A 7 -1.90 -4.39 11.72
CA VAL A 7 -1.31 -4.05 10.40
C VAL A 7 -2.39 -4.15 9.32
N VAL A 8 -2.55 -3.10 8.49
CA VAL A 8 -3.38 -3.20 7.29
C VAL A 8 -2.73 -4.26 6.39
N PRO A 9 -3.34 -5.45 6.20
CA PRO A 9 -2.61 -6.60 5.67
C PRO A 9 -2.05 -6.33 4.27
N GLY A 10 -2.78 -5.57 3.44
CA GLY A 10 -2.34 -5.18 2.10
C GLY A 10 -1.07 -4.33 2.12
N LEU A 11 -1.04 -3.27 2.93
CA LEU A 11 0.10 -2.36 3.00
C LEU A 11 1.31 -3.01 3.68
N GLY A 12 1.09 -3.86 4.68
CA GLY A 12 2.15 -4.64 5.32
C GLY A 12 2.86 -5.60 4.36
N ASN A 13 2.17 -6.11 3.34
CA ASN A 13 2.81 -6.88 2.27
C ASN A 13 3.58 -5.98 1.29
N VAL A 14 3.09 -4.77 1.03
CA VAL A 14 3.73 -3.80 0.13
C VAL A 14 4.99 -3.19 0.75
N ASP A 15 5.04 -2.92 2.05
CA ASP A 15 6.23 -2.41 2.74
C ASP A 15 6.40 -3.00 4.14
N PRO A 16 6.84 -4.27 4.24
CA PRO A 16 7.04 -4.92 5.54
C PRO A 16 8.14 -4.22 6.37
N HIS A 17 9.16 -3.66 5.72
CA HIS A 17 10.28 -3.01 6.41
C HIS A 17 9.86 -1.69 7.06
N GLY A 18 8.95 -0.93 6.47
CA GLY A 18 8.38 0.26 7.08
C GLY A 18 7.70 -0.03 8.41
N TYR A 19 6.89 -1.10 8.47
CA TYR A 19 6.26 -1.53 9.73
C TYR A 19 7.29 -2.01 10.77
N VAL A 20 8.37 -2.67 10.35
CA VAL A 20 9.47 -3.05 11.25
C VAL A 20 10.19 -1.82 11.80
N ARG A 21 10.46 -0.79 10.98
CA ARG A 21 11.08 0.47 11.43
C ARG A 21 10.19 1.20 12.44
N LEU A 22 8.89 1.30 12.13
CA LEU A 22 7.90 1.89 13.03
C LEU A 22 7.88 1.18 14.39
N TYR A 23 7.79 -0.14 14.39
CA TYR A 23 7.77 -0.95 15.61
C TYR A 23 9.06 -0.78 16.43
N ARG A 24 10.23 -0.77 15.77
CA ARG A 24 11.52 -0.59 16.45
C ARG A 24 11.64 0.79 17.10
N ALA A 25 11.24 1.85 16.40
CA ALA A 25 11.26 3.22 16.93
C ALA A 25 10.34 3.34 18.16
N ALA A 26 9.10 2.84 18.06
CA ALA A 26 8.16 2.84 19.18
C ALA A 26 8.68 2.04 20.39
N ARG A 27 9.28 0.86 20.15
CA ARG A 27 9.89 0.03 21.20
C ARG A 27 11.09 0.70 21.89
N ALA A 28 11.85 1.51 21.15
CA ALA A 28 12.99 2.25 21.67
C ALA A 28 12.59 3.56 22.38
N GLY A 29 11.31 3.93 22.37
CA GLY A 29 10.83 5.22 22.89
C GLY A 29 11.14 6.41 21.96
N ASP A 30 11.58 6.15 20.73
CA ASP A 30 11.78 7.19 19.71
C ASP A 30 10.46 7.54 19.03
N TRP A 31 9.68 8.39 19.70
CA TRP A 31 8.37 8.83 19.23
C TRP A 31 8.44 9.71 17.99
N THR A 32 9.53 10.45 17.81
CA THR A 32 9.76 11.27 16.62
C THR A 32 9.97 10.37 15.40
N GLY A 33 10.89 9.41 15.49
CA GLY A 33 11.13 8.44 14.42
C GLY A 33 9.89 7.59 14.11
N ALA A 34 9.15 7.15 15.13
CA ALA A 34 7.90 6.43 14.95
C ALA A 34 6.86 7.27 14.18
N ARG A 35 6.71 8.57 14.52
CA ARG A 35 5.80 9.47 13.82
C ARG A 35 6.21 9.67 12.36
N THR A 36 7.49 9.91 12.09
CA THR A 36 8.00 10.07 10.73
C THR A 36 7.73 8.83 9.87
N GLU A 37 7.97 7.64 10.40
CA GLU A 37 7.70 6.40 9.67
C GLU A 37 6.19 6.17 9.46
N GLN A 38 5.37 6.46 10.47
CA GLN A 38 3.92 6.37 10.37
C GLN A 38 3.38 7.31 9.28
N GLU A 39 3.86 8.56 9.21
CA GLU A 39 3.47 9.51 8.17
C GLU A 39 3.89 9.05 6.77
N ARG A 40 5.08 8.44 6.63
CA ARG A 40 5.52 7.85 5.36
C ARG A 40 4.59 6.71 4.93
N LEU A 41 4.25 5.81 5.85
CA LEU A 41 3.30 4.72 5.61
C LEU A 41 1.90 5.24 5.26
N PHE A 42 1.42 6.31 5.92
CA PHE A 42 0.15 6.95 5.58
C PHE A 42 0.17 7.56 4.17
N ARG A 43 1.26 8.22 3.76
CA ARG A 43 1.41 8.73 2.39
C ARG A 43 1.40 7.60 1.38
N LEU A 44 2.14 6.51 1.63
CA LEU A 44 2.13 5.32 0.79
C LEU A 44 0.72 4.72 0.69
N PHE A 45 -0.03 4.67 1.79
CA PHE A 45 -1.41 4.17 1.81
C PHE A 45 -2.35 4.91 0.85
N GLY A 46 -2.01 6.14 0.44
CA GLY A 46 -2.72 6.86 -0.61
C GLY A 46 -2.91 6.07 -1.92
N LEU A 47 -2.04 5.08 -2.20
CA LEU A 47 -2.16 4.20 -3.37
C LEU A 47 -3.52 3.50 -3.48
N VAL A 48 -4.23 3.27 -2.36
CA VAL A 48 -5.54 2.59 -2.38
C VAL A 48 -6.63 3.39 -3.10
N GLY A 49 -6.39 4.68 -3.36
CA GLY A 49 -7.24 5.56 -4.13
C GLY A 49 -6.84 5.73 -5.59
N ALA A 50 -5.95 4.87 -6.12
CA ALA A 50 -5.50 4.95 -7.52
C ALA A 50 -6.63 4.73 -8.54
N GLY A 51 -7.63 3.91 -8.21
CA GLY A 51 -8.76 3.61 -9.09
C GLY A 51 -9.71 4.80 -9.29
N GLY A 52 -10.13 4.99 -10.53
CA GLY A 52 -11.01 6.04 -10.99
C GLY A 52 -12.51 5.75 -10.79
N PRO A 53 -13.39 6.60 -11.35
CA PRO A 53 -14.84 6.56 -11.09
C PRO A 53 -15.56 5.32 -11.61
N HIS A 54 -14.88 4.51 -12.44
CA HIS A 54 -15.45 3.32 -13.05
C HIS A 54 -15.46 2.09 -12.11
N MET A 55 -14.87 2.21 -10.92
CA MET A 55 -14.80 1.12 -9.94
C MET A 55 -15.11 1.56 -8.50
N GLY A 56 -15.44 0.59 -7.66
CA GLY A 56 -15.65 0.82 -6.22
C GLY A 56 -14.34 0.90 -5.44
N ARG A 57 -14.39 1.50 -4.24
CA ARG A 57 -13.22 1.62 -3.34
C ARG A 57 -12.54 0.28 -3.04
N GLY A 58 -13.31 -0.80 -2.96
CA GLY A 58 -12.77 -2.15 -2.73
C GLY A 58 -11.91 -2.65 -3.90
N SER A 59 -12.36 -2.43 -5.15
CA SER A 59 -11.61 -2.77 -6.36
C SER A 59 -10.33 -1.94 -6.46
N SER A 60 -10.44 -0.63 -6.21
CA SER A 60 -9.28 0.27 -6.18
C SER A 60 -8.23 -0.19 -5.17
N ALA A 61 -8.63 -0.44 -3.91
CA ALA A 61 -7.70 -0.84 -2.86
C ALA A 61 -7.03 -2.20 -3.13
N LEU A 62 -7.81 -3.23 -3.48
CA LEU A 62 -7.27 -4.56 -3.77
C LEU A 62 -6.40 -4.57 -5.03
N GLY A 63 -6.83 -3.87 -6.08
CA GLY A 63 -6.08 -3.68 -7.31
C GLY A 63 -4.76 -2.97 -7.06
N ALA A 64 -4.76 -1.90 -6.27
CA ALA A 64 -3.56 -1.14 -5.95
C ALA A 64 -2.54 -1.96 -5.14
N PHE A 65 -2.97 -2.76 -4.16
CA PHE A 65 -2.06 -3.66 -3.45
C PHE A 65 -1.45 -4.72 -4.38
N LYS A 66 -2.25 -5.34 -5.25
CA LYS A 66 -1.74 -6.34 -6.19
C LYS A 66 -0.81 -5.73 -7.23
N ALA A 67 -1.15 -4.56 -7.77
CA ALA A 67 -0.29 -3.80 -8.67
C ALA A 67 1.04 -3.47 -7.98
N ALA A 68 1.00 -2.99 -6.73
CA ALA A 68 2.21 -2.69 -5.98
C ALA A 68 3.10 -3.93 -5.75
N LEU A 69 2.51 -5.06 -5.35
CA LEU A 69 3.24 -6.31 -5.18
C LEU A 69 3.85 -6.82 -6.51
N HIS A 70 3.13 -6.66 -7.61
CA HIS A 70 3.61 -7.04 -8.93
C HIS A 70 4.77 -6.15 -9.41
N LEU A 71 4.64 -4.83 -9.29
CA LEU A 71 5.69 -3.87 -9.62
C LEU A 71 6.96 -4.10 -8.79
N ARG A 72 6.81 -4.49 -7.53
CA ARG A 72 7.92 -4.87 -6.65
C ARG A 72 8.49 -6.28 -6.91
N GLY A 73 7.97 -7.01 -7.89
CA GLY A 73 8.42 -8.36 -8.24
C GLY A 73 8.06 -9.45 -7.24
N VAL A 74 7.14 -9.19 -6.30
CA VAL A 74 6.72 -10.15 -5.26
C VAL A 74 5.75 -11.19 -5.81
N ILE A 75 4.90 -10.81 -6.77
CA ILE A 75 3.96 -11.71 -7.45
C ILE A 75 4.09 -11.60 -8.97
N ALA A 76 3.85 -12.71 -9.68
CA ALA A 76 3.98 -12.77 -11.14
C ALA A 76 2.88 -11.98 -11.88
N HIS A 77 1.66 -11.90 -11.34
CA HIS A 77 0.52 -11.23 -11.99
C HIS A 77 -0.37 -10.51 -10.96
N PRO A 78 -0.86 -9.28 -11.25
CA PRO A 78 -1.70 -8.51 -10.33
C PRO A 78 -3.21 -8.84 -10.46
N THR A 79 -3.57 -9.92 -11.15
CA THR A 79 -4.96 -10.27 -11.49
C THR A 79 -5.86 -10.31 -10.24
N THR A 80 -6.97 -9.60 -10.29
CA THR A 80 -8.03 -9.61 -9.26
C THR A 80 -9.08 -10.67 -9.58
N ALA A 81 -9.72 -11.23 -8.55
CA ALA A 81 -10.84 -12.17 -8.75
C ALA A 81 -12.13 -11.39 -9.05
N LEU A 82 -12.98 -11.92 -9.91
CA LEU A 82 -14.33 -11.36 -10.11
C LEU A 82 -15.08 -11.31 -8.77
N PRO A 83 -15.89 -10.26 -8.50
CA PRO A 83 -16.32 -9.17 -9.38
C PRO A 83 -15.42 -7.93 -9.36
N GLN A 84 -14.17 -8.03 -8.89
CA GLN A 84 -13.29 -6.85 -8.81
C GLN A 84 -12.86 -6.38 -10.19
N ILE A 85 -12.93 -5.07 -10.40
CA ILE A 85 -12.45 -4.42 -11.62
C ILE A 85 -10.93 -4.22 -11.51
N PRO A 86 -10.13 -4.66 -12.50
CA PRO A 86 -8.68 -4.45 -12.49
C PRO A 86 -8.34 -2.97 -12.73
N LEU A 87 -7.21 -2.52 -12.18
CA LEU A 87 -6.66 -1.20 -12.51
C LEU A 87 -6.20 -1.16 -13.97
N ASP A 88 -6.38 -0.02 -14.63
CA ASP A 88 -5.80 0.25 -15.93
C ASP A 88 -4.34 0.71 -15.85
N ALA A 89 -3.71 0.98 -17.00
CA ALA A 89 -2.31 1.36 -17.07
C ALA A 89 -2.01 2.73 -16.40
N ASP A 90 -2.93 3.69 -16.49
CA ASP A 90 -2.75 5.02 -15.92
C ASP A 90 -2.90 4.96 -14.39
N GLU A 91 -3.86 4.17 -13.90
CA GLU A 91 -4.05 3.91 -12.48
C GLU A 91 -2.87 3.13 -11.88
N ILE A 92 -2.29 2.17 -12.61
CA ILE A 92 -1.06 1.48 -12.22
C ILE A 92 0.13 2.47 -12.15
N ALA A 93 0.21 3.44 -13.06
CA ALA A 93 1.24 4.47 -13.00
C ALA A 93 1.12 5.36 -11.75
N VAL A 94 -0.10 5.61 -11.27
CA VAL A 94 -0.33 6.28 -9.97
C VAL A 94 0.23 5.44 -8.82
N VAL A 95 -0.03 4.13 -8.80
CA VAL A 95 0.55 3.21 -7.79
C VAL A 95 2.08 3.25 -7.84
N ALA A 96 2.69 3.19 -9.03
CA ALA A 96 4.13 3.27 -9.20
C ALA A 96 4.71 4.57 -8.61
N LYS A 97 4.05 5.71 -8.81
CA LYS A 97 4.47 7.00 -8.22
C LYS A 97 4.49 6.97 -6.69
N TYR A 98 3.49 6.35 -6.05
CA TYR A 98 3.48 6.18 -4.59
C TYR A 98 4.64 5.30 -4.11
N LEU A 99 4.96 4.23 -4.85
CA LEU A 99 6.09 3.37 -4.53
C LEU A 99 7.44 4.08 -4.69
N THR A 100 7.67 4.79 -5.80
CA THR A 100 8.89 5.57 -6.00
C THR A 100 9.06 6.66 -4.92
N THR A 101 7.97 7.35 -4.54
CA THR A 101 8.00 8.35 -3.45
C THR A 101 8.35 7.72 -2.09
N ALA A 102 8.12 6.42 -1.95
CA ALA A 102 8.40 5.66 -0.75
C ALA A 102 9.73 4.86 -0.80
N ASP A 103 10.53 5.05 -1.86
CA ASP A 103 11.77 4.33 -2.17
C ASP A 103 11.59 2.80 -2.29
N LEU A 104 10.48 2.36 -2.91
CA LEU A 104 10.12 0.95 -3.10
C LEU A 104 10.23 0.46 -4.56
N LEU A 105 10.57 1.36 -5.49
CA LEU A 105 10.90 1.15 -6.91
C LEU A 105 12.05 2.09 -7.28
#